data_AF-A0A524FWB4-F1
#
_entry.id   AF-A0A524FWB4-F1
#
_cell.length_a   1.000
_cell.length_b   1.000
_cell.length_c   1.000
_cell.angle_alpha   90.00
_cell.angle_beta   90.00
_cell.angle_gamma   90.00
#
_symmetry.space_group_name_H-M   'P 1'
#
loop_
_entity.id
_entity.type
_entity.pdbx_description
1 polymer ?
#
loop_
_entity_poly.entity_id
_entity_poly.type
_entity_poly.pdbx_seq_one_letter_code
_entity_poly.pdbx_strand_id
1 'polypeptide(L)'
;MSDAKKIVIPCSGIGKAFGTVAREATYQLTETSHSDEFRTMCLPLLVAGDQEAVSLVQNSHVYTIDGCPKKCATLCIERIGVKVTKEVMVPKVLAANTEHKPDSLRNIGDGGRLLAKDIVQIILGDGCDEYE
;
A
#
# COMPACT_ATOMS: atom_id res chain seq x y z
N MET A 1 -14.50 -21.88 7.34
CA MET A 1 -14.93 -20.49 7.17
C MET A 1 -13.72 -19.75 6.65
N SER A 2 -13.73 -19.24 5.42
CA SER A 2 -12.50 -18.82 4.75
C SER A 2 -11.88 -17.61 5.43
N ASP A 3 -10.66 -17.77 5.96
CA ASP A 3 -9.73 -16.68 6.27
C ASP A 3 -9.45 -15.88 5.00
N ALA A 4 -10.31 -14.90 4.71
CA ALA A 4 -10.11 -14.01 3.58
C ALA A 4 -8.96 -13.04 3.92
N LYS A 5 -7.78 -13.30 3.34
CA LYS A 5 -6.60 -12.45 3.51
C LYS A 5 -6.94 -10.97 3.24
N LYS A 6 -6.44 -10.08 4.08
CA LYS A 6 -6.48 -8.63 3.88
C LYS A 6 -5.76 -8.26 2.58
N ILE A 7 -6.25 -7.27 1.85
CA ILE A 7 -5.66 -6.85 0.58
C ILE A 7 -4.90 -5.54 0.80
N VAL A 8 -3.64 -5.49 0.40
CA VAL A 8 -2.83 -4.26 0.35
C VAL A 8 -2.45 -3.92 -1.09
N ILE A 9 -2.76 -2.71 -1.52
CA ILE A 9 -2.60 -2.28 -2.93
C ILE A 9 -1.68 -1.06 -3.00
N PRO A 10 -0.49 -1.17 -3.61
CA PRO A 10 0.35 -0.02 -3.86
C PRO A 10 -0.16 0.78 -5.05
N CYS A 11 0.18 2.07 -5.08
CA CYS A 11 -0.06 2.90 -6.26
C CYS A 11 0.69 2.39 -7.50
N SER A 12 0.36 2.96 -8.67
CA SER A 12 1.00 2.59 -9.95
C SER A 12 2.51 2.82 -9.98
N GLY A 13 3.08 3.58 -9.04
CA GLY A 13 4.52 3.76 -8.85
C GLY A 13 5.24 4.48 -9.99
N ILE A 14 4.51 5.20 -10.85
CA ILE A 14 5.07 5.82 -12.05
C ILE A 14 5.94 7.03 -11.68
N GLY A 15 7.25 6.90 -11.92
CA GLY A 15 8.19 8.02 -11.98
C GLY A 15 8.59 8.67 -10.65
N LYS A 16 8.32 8.05 -9.50
CA LYS A 16 8.69 8.59 -8.17
C LYS A 16 9.21 7.51 -7.22
N ALA A 17 10.26 7.80 -6.45
CA ALA A 17 10.83 6.89 -5.46
C ALA A 17 9.81 6.40 -4.42
N PHE A 18 8.86 7.25 -4.02
CA PHE A 18 7.75 6.88 -3.13
C PHE A 18 6.84 5.80 -3.71
N GLY A 19 6.74 5.72 -5.04
CA GLY A 19 6.07 4.63 -5.72
C GLY A 19 6.78 3.30 -5.53
N THR A 20 8.11 3.29 -5.62
CA THR A 20 8.94 2.12 -5.33
C THR A 20 8.85 1.73 -3.86
N VAL A 21 8.88 2.70 -2.93
CA VAL A 21 8.67 2.45 -1.49
C VAL A 21 7.30 1.82 -1.22
N ALA A 22 6.23 2.29 -1.88
CA ALA A 22 4.89 1.71 -1.73
C ALA A 22 4.84 0.23 -2.15
N ARG A 23 5.50 -0.11 -3.26
CA ARG A 23 5.62 -1.51 -3.72
C ARG A 23 6.46 -2.35 -2.78
N GLU A 24 7.60 -1.83 -2.32
CA GLU A 24 8.47 -2.48 -1.36
C GLU A 24 7.70 -2.83 -0.07
N ALA A 25 6.97 -1.88 0.51
CA ALA A 25 6.15 -2.12 1.70
C ALA A 25 5.06 -3.19 1.46
N THR A 26 4.46 -3.18 0.27
CA THR A 26 3.49 -4.21 -0.14
C THR A 26 4.14 -5.59 -0.17
N TYR A 27 5.30 -5.74 -0.82
CA TYR A 27 6.00 -7.03 -0.91
C TYR A 27 6.50 -7.53 0.44
N GLN A 28 6.97 -6.63 1.31
CA GLN A 28 7.32 -6.99 2.68
C GLN A 28 6.13 -7.60 3.44
N LEU A 29 4.93 -7.02 3.30
CA LEU A 29 3.71 -7.57 3.90
C LEU A 29 3.29 -8.90 3.27
N THR A 30 3.17 -8.95 1.94
CA THR A 30 2.46 -10.04 1.24
C THR A 30 3.34 -11.22 0.89
N GLU A 31 4.66 -11.04 0.84
CA GLU A 31 5.60 -12.08 0.42
C GLU A 31 6.59 -12.45 1.54
N THR A 32 6.96 -11.51 2.41
CA THR A 32 8.07 -11.73 3.36
C THR A 32 7.61 -12.00 4.79
N SER A 33 6.63 -11.25 5.31
CA SER A 33 6.36 -11.22 6.76
C SER A 33 4.98 -11.74 7.17
N HIS A 34 3.93 -11.44 6.40
CA HIS A 34 2.54 -11.74 6.77
C HIS A 34 1.77 -12.33 5.59
N SER A 35 2.42 -13.19 4.80
CA SER A 35 1.84 -13.77 3.57
C SER A 35 0.57 -14.59 3.84
N ASP A 36 0.39 -15.13 5.05
CA ASP A 36 -0.80 -15.88 5.44
C ASP A 36 -2.01 -14.98 5.75
N GLU A 37 -1.76 -13.72 6.09
CA GLU A 37 -2.79 -12.75 6.47
C GLU A 37 -3.05 -11.71 5.35
N PHE A 38 -2.03 -11.36 4.57
CA PHE A 38 -2.09 -10.32 3.54
C PHE A 38 -1.86 -10.87 2.13
N ARG A 39 -2.48 -10.23 1.14
CA ARG A 39 -2.20 -10.40 -0.28
C ARG A 39 -2.26 -9.06 -1.00
N THR A 40 -1.76 -9.00 -2.23
CA THR A 40 -1.90 -7.82 -3.10
C THR A 40 -2.85 -8.09 -4.26
N MET A 41 -3.29 -7.01 -4.92
CA MET A 41 -4.14 -7.06 -6.10
C MET A 41 -3.53 -6.22 -7.23
N CYS A 42 -3.65 -6.70 -8.46
CA CYS A 42 -3.16 -5.99 -9.64
C CYS A 42 -4.04 -4.75 -9.89
N LEU A 43 -3.50 -3.56 -9.63
CA LEU A 43 -4.21 -2.30 -9.85
C LEU A 43 -4.74 -2.15 -11.29
N PRO A 44 -3.99 -2.49 -12.36
CA PRO A 44 -4.53 -2.52 -13.72
C PRO A 44 -5.75 -3.42 -13.95
N LEU A 45 -5.85 -4.59 -13.29
CA LEU A 45 -7.03 -5.46 -13.42
C LEU A 45 -8.27 -4.79 -12.83
N LEU A 46 -8.12 -4.13 -11.68
CA LEU A 46 -9.18 -3.34 -11.06
C LEU A 46 -9.62 -2.17 -11.95
N VAL A 47 -8.66 -1.47 -12.57
CA VAL A 47 -8.96 -0.40 -13.54
C VAL A 47 -9.70 -0.93 -14.78
N ALA A 48 -9.35 -2.14 -15.23
CA ALA A 48 -10.01 -2.79 -16.35
C ALA A 48 -11.41 -3.34 -16.01
N GLY A 49 -11.82 -3.30 -14.74
CA GLY A 49 -13.10 -3.86 -14.30
C GLY A 49 -13.14 -5.38 -14.31
N ASP A 50 -11.98 -6.04 -14.13
CA ASP A 50 -11.91 -7.49 -14.06
C ASP A 50 -12.81 -8.02 -12.93
N GLN A 51 -13.74 -8.91 -13.27
CA GLN A 51 -14.82 -9.31 -12.36
C GLN A 51 -14.31 -10.09 -11.15
N GLU A 52 -13.29 -10.93 -11.32
CA GLU A 52 -12.71 -11.71 -10.23
C GLU A 52 -11.94 -10.81 -9.27
N ALA A 53 -11.11 -9.90 -9.81
CA ALA A 53 -10.37 -8.93 -9.01
C ALA A 53 -11.31 -7.99 -8.23
N VAL A 54 -12.35 -7.46 -8.89
CA VAL A 54 -13.34 -6.58 -8.27
C VAL A 54 -14.11 -7.32 -7.16
N SER A 55 -14.60 -8.53 -7.44
CA SER A 55 -15.32 -9.35 -6.46
C SER A 55 -14.47 -9.64 -5.23
N LEU A 56 -13.18 -9.97 -5.41
CA LEU A 56 -12.28 -10.23 -4.30
C LEU A 56 -12.06 -8.97 -3.44
N VAL A 57 -11.87 -7.80 -4.05
CA VAL A 57 -11.73 -6.53 -3.33
C VAL A 57 -13.01 -6.14 -2.57
N GLN A 58 -14.19 -6.36 -3.16
CA GLN A 58 -15.48 -6.07 -2.51
C GLN A 58 -15.75 -6.93 -1.26
N ASN A 59 -15.13 -8.11 -1.18
CA ASN A 59 -15.32 -9.06 -0.08
C ASN A 59 -14.13 -9.12 0.89
N SER A 60 -13.28 -8.10 0.94
CA SER A 60 -12.08 -8.09 1.80
C SER A 60 -11.83 -6.72 2.44
N HIS A 61 -11.02 -6.71 3.51
CA HIS A 61 -10.47 -5.47 4.03
C HIS A 61 -9.36 -4.97 3.10
N VAL A 62 -9.42 -3.69 2.71
CA VAL A 62 -8.54 -3.13 1.68
C VAL A 62 -7.71 -1.99 2.24
N TYR A 63 -6.39 -2.12 2.14
CA TYR A 63 -5.39 -1.14 2.54
C TYR A 63 -4.75 -0.59 1.27
N THR A 64 -4.45 0.71 1.24
CA THR A 64 -3.83 1.34 0.08
C THR A 64 -2.57 2.09 0.49
N ILE A 65 -1.54 2.03 -0.36
CA ILE A 65 -0.27 2.72 -0.15
C ILE A 65 0.01 3.64 -1.35
N ASP A 66 -0.16 4.94 -1.16
CA ASP A 66 -0.06 5.94 -2.21
C ASP A 66 1.19 6.80 -2.10
N GLY A 67 2.00 6.74 -3.16
CA GLY A 67 3.28 7.46 -3.24
C GLY A 67 3.15 8.94 -3.58
N CYS A 68 1.95 9.44 -3.95
CA CYS A 68 1.75 10.84 -4.26
C CYS A 68 0.28 11.28 -4.13
N PRO A 69 -0.02 12.59 -4.10
CA PRO A 69 -1.38 13.11 -3.91
C PRO A 69 -2.40 12.73 -4.99
N LYS A 70 -1.97 12.10 -6.09
CA LYS A 70 -2.89 11.56 -7.10
C LYS A 70 -3.69 10.36 -6.59
N LYS A 71 -3.24 9.71 -5.50
CA LYS A 71 -3.96 8.62 -4.82
C LYS A 71 -4.47 7.52 -5.76
N CYS A 72 -3.61 7.04 -6.67
CA CYS A 72 -4.02 6.13 -7.74
C CYS A 72 -4.62 4.84 -7.19
N ALA A 73 -4.12 4.32 -6.06
CA ALA A 73 -4.66 3.11 -5.45
C ALA A 73 -5.99 3.41 -4.74
N THR A 74 -6.02 4.36 -3.80
CA THR A 74 -7.26 4.73 -3.08
C THR A 74 -8.41 5.07 -4.03
N LEU A 75 -8.18 5.96 -5.02
CA LEU A 75 -9.22 6.36 -5.96
C LEU A 75 -9.74 5.21 -6.81
N CYS A 76 -8.91 4.21 -7.11
CA CYS A 76 -9.35 3.02 -7.85
C CYS A 76 -10.36 2.23 -7.03
N ILE A 77 -10.06 2.01 -5.74
CA ILE A 77 -10.93 1.26 -4.81
C ILE A 77 -12.23 1.99 -4.53
N GLU A 78 -12.16 3.31 -4.30
CA GLU A 78 -13.35 4.14 -4.09
C GLU A 78 -14.27 4.16 -5.32
N ARG A 79 -13.71 4.18 -6.54
CA ARG A 79 -14.49 4.11 -7.79
C ARG A 79 -15.21 2.78 -8.01
N ILE A 80 -14.69 1.70 -7.42
CA ILE A 80 -15.34 0.38 -7.40
C ILE A 80 -16.45 0.33 -6.34
N GLY A 81 -16.61 1.38 -5.54
CA GLY A 81 -17.62 1.48 -4.47
C GLY A 81 -17.18 0.80 -3.17
N VAL A 82 -15.88 0.52 -3.00
CA VAL A 82 -15.34 -0.12 -1.81
C VAL A 82 -14.70 0.93 -0.90
N LYS A 83 -15.01 0.87 0.39
CA LYS A 83 -14.37 1.72 1.40
C LYS A 83 -13.00 1.15 1.74
N VAL A 84 -11.97 1.98 1.64
CA VAL A 84 -10.62 1.64 2.08
C VAL A 84 -10.58 1.55 3.62
N THR A 85 -10.07 0.44 4.14
CA THR A 85 -9.86 0.21 5.59
C THR A 85 -8.85 1.19 6.16
N LYS A 86 -7.70 1.39 5.48
CA LYS A 86 -6.69 2.39 5.84
C LYS A 86 -5.98 2.88 4.58
N GLU A 87 -5.93 4.20 4.43
CA GLU A 87 -5.12 4.89 3.42
C GLU A 87 -3.77 5.26 4.03
N VAL A 88 -2.67 4.87 3.40
CA VAL A 88 -1.32 5.29 3.79
C VAL A 88 -0.70 6.13 2.67
N MET A 89 -0.32 7.35 3.02
CA MET A 89 0.38 8.26 2.10
C MET A 89 1.87 8.24 2.42
N VAL A 90 2.70 7.71 1.52
CA VAL A 90 4.16 7.61 1.72
C VAL A 90 4.79 8.98 2.08
N PRO A 91 4.41 10.11 1.45
CA PRO A 91 4.93 11.43 1.86
C PRO A 91 4.57 11.83 3.29
N LYS A 92 3.40 11.41 3.82
CA LYS A 92 3.01 11.70 5.20
C LYS A 92 3.86 10.92 6.19
N VAL A 93 4.12 9.64 5.89
CA VAL A 93 4.99 8.80 6.73
C VAL A 93 6.42 9.36 6.76
N LEU A 94 6.96 9.78 5.61
CA LEU A 94 8.27 10.44 5.56
C LEU A 94 8.30 11.75 6.34
N ALA A 95 7.21 12.52 6.35
CA ALA A 95 7.13 13.76 7.12
C ALA A 95 7.21 13.51 8.64
N ALA A 96 6.74 12.35 9.11
CA ALA A 96 6.89 11.92 10.50
C ALA A 96 8.31 11.39 10.80
N ASN A 97 8.95 10.72 9.83
CA ASN A 97 10.28 10.12 9.97
C ASN A 97 11.24 10.59 8.87
N THR A 98 11.71 11.84 8.96
CA THR A 98 12.51 12.47 7.88
C THR A 98 13.84 11.79 7.57
N GLU A 99 14.39 11.06 8.53
CA GLU A 99 15.64 10.29 8.39
C GLU A 99 15.47 9.10 7.42
N HIS A 100 14.25 8.60 7.21
CA HIS A 100 13.96 7.47 6.33
C HIS A 100 13.74 7.92 4.87
N LYS A 101 14.55 8.86 4.40
CA LYS A 101 14.43 9.38 3.04
C LYS A 101 14.93 8.36 2.02
N PRO A 102 14.17 8.07 0.94
CA PRO A 102 14.64 7.21 -0.12
C PRO A 102 15.64 7.94 -1.04
N ASP A 103 16.61 7.20 -1.56
CA ASP A 103 17.68 7.76 -2.41
C ASP A 103 17.16 8.14 -3.80
N SER A 104 16.68 7.14 -4.56
CA SER A 104 16.29 7.32 -5.96
C SER A 104 15.14 6.39 -6.36
N LEU A 105 14.58 6.63 -7.54
CA LEU A 105 13.54 5.77 -8.11
C LEU A 105 13.99 4.32 -8.30
N ARG A 106 15.22 4.13 -8.80
CA ARG A 106 15.77 2.80 -9.17
C ARG A 106 16.33 2.04 -7.99
N ASN A 107 16.84 2.77 -7.00
CA ASN A 107 17.34 2.22 -5.76
C ASN A 107 16.90 3.16 -4.63
N ILE A 108 16.01 2.67 -3.77
CA ILE A 108 15.44 3.43 -2.67
C ILE A 108 16.37 3.53 -1.47
N GLY A 109 17.51 2.83 -1.47
CA GLY A 109 18.50 2.89 -0.40
C GLY A 109 18.01 2.29 0.93
N ASP A 110 18.83 2.40 1.96
CA ASP A 110 18.45 1.96 3.32
C ASP A 110 17.33 2.82 3.88
N GLY A 111 17.37 4.14 3.69
CA GLY A 111 16.33 5.05 4.14
C GLY A 111 14.96 4.69 3.56
N GLY A 112 14.88 4.39 2.26
CA GLY A 112 13.64 3.94 1.64
C GLY A 112 13.16 2.56 2.10
N ARG A 113 14.06 1.65 2.43
CA ARG A 113 13.70 0.35 3.04
C ARG A 113 13.16 0.53 4.46
N LEU A 114 13.74 1.44 5.25
CA LEU A 114 13.23 1.79 6.58
C LEU A 114 11.85 2.45 6.47
N LEU A 115 11.65 3.36 5.51
CA LEU A 115 10.34 3.95 5.25
C LEU A 115 9.28 2.92 4.86
N ALA A 116 9.66 1.90 4.07
CA ALA A 116 8.77 0.79 3.77
C ALA A 116 8.38 0.01 5.04
N LYS A 117 9.33 -0.24 5.95
CA LYS A 117 9.05 -0.88 7.24
C LYS A 117 8.10 -0.05 8.11
N ASP A 118 8.27 1.27 8.16
CA ASP A 118 7.34 2.16 8.88
C ASP A 118 5.91 2.00 8.36
N ILE A 119 5.74 1.95 7.04
CA ILE A 119 4.43 1.73 6.40
C ILE A 119 3.85 0.37 6.80
N VAL A 120 4.67 -0.69 6.85
CA VAL A 120 4.25 -2.01 7.30
C VAL A 120 3.72 -1.94 8.74
N GLN A 121 4.44 -1.29 9.66
CA GLN A 121 4.00 -1.14 11.06
C GLN A 121 2.68 -0.36 11.17
N ILE A 122 2.50 0.69 10.38
CA ILE A 122 1.25 1.46 10.31
C ILE A 122 0.08 0.59 9.85
N ILE A 123 0.29 -0.33 8.90
CA ILE A 123 -0.76 -1.24 8.41
C ILE A 123 -1.13 -2.31 9.45
N LEU A 124 -0.13 -2.83 10.17
CA LEU A 124 -0.35 -3.85 11.20
C LEU A 124 -1.01 -3.28 12.47
N GLY A 125 -0.90 -1.97 12.71
CA GLY A 125 -1.44 -1.31 13.91
C GLY A 125 -0.42 -1.17 15.04
N ASP A 126 0.84 -1.53 14.81
CA ASP A 126 1.94 -1.42 15.79
C ASP A 126 2.68 -0.06 15.71
N GLY A 127 2.25 0.85 14.85
CA GLY A 127 2.79 2.21 14.69
C GLY A 127 1.75 3.28 15.01
N CYS A 128 2.19 4.38 15.63
CA CYS A 128 1.37 5.49 16.13
C CYS A 128 0.14 5.76 15.26
N ASP A 129 -1.03 5.45 15.81
CA ASP A 129 -2.30 5.97 15.33
C ASP A 129 -2.26 7.51 15.31
N GLU A 130 -3.12 8.08 14.45
CA GLU A 130 -3.38 9.51 14.24
C GLU A 130 -2.50 10.19 13.18
N TYR A 131 -2.98 10.12 11.93
CA TYR A 131 -2.85 11.22 10.99
C TYR A 131 -4.25 11.80 10.74
N GLU A 132 -4.81 12.47 11.75
CA GLU A 132 -5.89 13.45 11.53
C GLU A 132 -5.36 14.63 10.69
#